data_AF-A0A2J6HZL2-F1
#
_entry.id   AF-A0A2J6HZL2-F1
#
_cell.length_a   1.000
_cell.length_b   1.000
_cell.length_c   1.000
_cell.angle_alpha   90.00
_cell.angle_beta   90.00
_cell.angle_gamma   90.00
#
_symmetry.space_group_name_H-M   'P 1'
#
loop_
_entity.id
_entity.type
_entity.pdbx_description
1 polymer ?
#
loop_
_entity_poly.entity_id
_entity_poly.type
_entity_poly.pdbx_seq_one_letter_code
_entity_poly.pdbx_strand_id
1 'polypeptide(L)'
;LEKYSKIQLLSEFIATKQKELKSYNESNNIDNSVLVNGRRQTNIGVFRAYLEKYLNSLSDISDKMTFLVRQLQPSDKGIPIEIYVFSKIQAWADYEAIQADIFDHILAIIPEFELSSYQAPSGSDIRAIKN
;
A
#
# COMPACT_ATOMS: atom_id res chain seq x y z
N LEU A 1 7.70 -2.61 11.58
CA LEU A 1 6.38 -1.91 11.68
C LEU A 1 6.46 -0.61 12.47
N GLU A 2 7.23 -0.52 13.56
CA GLU A 2 7.36 0.73 14.34
C GLU A 2 7.80 1.93 13.51
N LYS A 3 8.69 1.74 12.52
CA LYS A 3 9.08 2.83 11.62
C LYS A 3 7.89 3.51 10.91
N TYR A 4 6.83 2.76 10.60
CA TYR A 4 5.65 3.28 9.92
C TYR A 4 4.76 4.15 10.81
N SER A 5 4.87 4.06 12.14
CA SER A 5 4.11 4.94 13.05
C SER A 5 4.59 6.39 12.98
N LYS A 6 5.81 6.63 12.47
CA LYS A 6 6.37 7.97 12.23
C LYS A 6 5.80 8.63 10.98
N ILE A 7 5.14 7.88 10.10
CA ILE A 7 4.47 8.42 8.92
C ILE A 7 3.19 9.10 9.38
N GLN A 8 3.07 10.41 9.17
CA GLN A 8 1.97 11.23 9.70
C GLN A 8 0.59 10.64 9.36
N LEU A 9 0.37 10.28 8.09
CA LEU A 9 -0.89 9.68 7.63
C LEU A 9 -1.19 8.34 8.31
N LEU A 10 -0.19 7.56 8.71
CA LEU A 10 -0.39 6.22 9.26
C LEU A 10 -0.42 6.17 10.79
N SER A 11 0.08 7.19 11.47
CA SER A 11 0.29 7.18 12.93
C SER A 11 -0.94 6.67 13.71
N GLU A 12 -2.11 7.28 13.49
CA GLU A 12 -3.38 6.90 14.11
C GLU A 12 -3.84 5.49 13.70
N PHE A 13 -3.70 5.14 12.42
CA PHE A 13 -4.08 3.82 11.91
C PHE A 13 -3.24 2.71 12.55
N ILE A 14 -1.92 2.90 12.62
CA ILE A 14 -1.00 1.93 13.21
C ILE A 14 -1.33 1.73 14.69
N ALA A 15 -1.53 2.82 15.44
CA ALA A 15 -1.89 2.75 16.85
C ALA A 15 -3.20 1.99 17.07
N THR A 16 -4.24 2.34 16.29
CA THR A 16 -5.56 1.69 16.37
C THR A 16 -5.48 0.21 16.01
N LYS A 17 -4.78 -0.12 14.92
CA LYS A 17 -4.67 -1.50 14.44
C LYS A 17 -3.85 -2.37 15.38
N GLN A 18 -2.78 -1.85 15.97
CA GLN A 18 -2.01 -2.56 16.99
C GLN A 18 -2.87 -2.90 18.21
N LYS A 19 -3.69 -1.95 18.68
CA LYS A 19 -4.62 -2.19 19.78
C LYS A 19 -5.64 -3.28 19.44
N GLU A 20 -6.28 -3.21 18.27
CA GLU A 20 -7.22 -4.24 17.79
C GLU A 20 -6.59 -5.64 17.78
N LEU A 21 -5.39 -5.76 17.20
CA LEU A 21 -4.69 -7.04 17.07
C LEU A 21 -4.27 -7.60 18.42
N LYS A 22 -3.79 -6.74 19.32
CA LYS A 22 -3.43 -7.14 20.68
C LYS A 22 -4.65 -7.68 21.42
N SER A 23 -5.75 -6.93 21.43
CA SER A 23 -7.00 -7.36 22.09
C SER A 23 -7.56 -8.65 21.49
N TYR A 24 -7.48 -8.83 20.17
CA TYR A 24 -7.90 -10.08 19.51
C TYR A 24 -7.03 -11.27 19.94
N ASN A 25 -5.70 -11.12 19.92
CA ASN A 25 -4.80 -12.21 20.26
C ASN A 25 -4.91 -12.59 21.75
N GLU A 26 -5.08 -11.61 22.64
CA GLU A 26 -5.29 -11.82 24.08
C GLU A 26 -6.62 -12.53 24.36
N SER A 27 -7.72 -12.07 23.76
CA SER A 27 -9.05 -12.66 24.00
C SER A 27 -9.18 -14.10 23.52
N ASN A 28 -8.36 -14.49 22.54
CA ASN A 28 -8.32 -15.85 22.00
C ASN A 28 -7.21 -16.71 22.61
N ASN A 29 -6.52 -16.24 23.66
CA ASN A 29 -5.39 -16.94 24.31
C ASN A 29 -4.33 -17.42 23.31
N ILE A 30 -4.03 -16.58 22.30
CA ILE A 30 -3.09 -16.94 21.24
C ILE A 30 -1.67 -16.98 21.81
N ASP A 31 -1.02 -18.13 21.67
CA ASP A 31 0.42 -18.23 21.88
C ASP A 31 1.16 -17.52 20.75
N ASN A 32 1.73 -16.36 21.07
CA ASN A 32 2.48 -15.53 20.14
C ASN A 32 3.92 -15.99 19.92
N SER A 33 4.38 -17.07 20.58
CA SER A 33 5.69 -17.67 20.36
C SER A 33 5.85 -18.18 18.91
N VAL A 34 4.74 -18.61 18.29
CA VAL A 34 4.67 -19.01 16.89
C VAL A 34 3.95 -17.93 16.08
N LEU A 35 4.61 -17.45 15.01
CA LEU A 35 4.13 -16.30 14.24
C LEU A 35 2.76 -16.52 13.56
N VAL A 36 2.46 -17.76 13.16
CA VAL A 36 1.24 -18.10 12.39
C VAL A 36 -0.03 -18.07 13.23
N ASN A 37 0.08 -18.19 14.56
CA ASN A 37 -1.08 -18.36 15.44
C ASN A 37 -1.88 -17.07 15.64
N GLY A 38 -1.25 -15.91 15.48
CA GLY A 38 -1.84 -14.62 15.81
C GLY A 38 -2.09 -13.73 14.60
N ARG A 39 -3.06 -12.84 14.71
CA ARG A 39 -3.26 -11.78 13.73
C ARG A 39 -2.15 -10.75 13.87
N ARG A 40 -1.59 -10.31 12.74
CA ARG A 40 -0.47 -9.39 12.65
C ARG A 40 -0.65 -8.44 11.47
N GLN A 41 0.04 -7.29 11.50
CA GLN A 41 0.12 -6.43 10.32
C GLN A 41 1.24 -6.90 9.41
N THR A 42 1.05 -6.71 8.11
CA THR A 42 2.06 -6.95 7.08
C THR A 42 2.46 -5.63 6.45
N ASN A 43 3.67 -5.56 5.89
CA ASN A 43 4.11 -4.36 5.18
C ASN A 43 3.18 -4.00 4.01
N ILE A 44 2.72 -4.98 3.23
CA ILE A 44 1.76 -4.77 2.13
C ILE A 44 0.39 -4.27 2.64
N GLY A 45 -0.06 -4.74 3.81
CA GLY A 45 -1.28 -4.25 4.43
C GLY A 45 -1.17 -2.80 4.90
N VAL A 46 -0.02 -2.44 5.48
CA VAL A 46 0.28 -1.07 5.90
C VAL A 46 0.45 -0.13 4.70
N PHE A 47 1.09 -0.59 3.63
CA PHE A 47 1.21 0.15 2.36
C PHE A 47 -0.17 0.44 1.76
N ARG A 48 -1.08 -0.55 1.71
CA ARG A 48 -2.46 -0.30 1.26
C ARG A 48 -3.19 0.74 2.10
N ALA A 49 -3.09 0.64 3.43
CA ALA A 49 -3.69 1.64 4.31
C ALA A 49 -3.09 3.05 4.09
N TYR A 50 -1.80 3.13 3.75
CA TYR A 50 -1.17 4.40 3.37
C TYR A 50 -1.77 4.95 2.09
N LEU A 51 -1.87 4.13 1.03
CA LEU A 51 -2.44 4.54 -0.25
C LEU A 51 -3.88 5.02 -0.10
N GLU A 52 -4.70 4.31 0.67
CA GLU A 52 -6.09 4.72 0.96
C GLU A 52 -6.13 6.10 1.61
N LYS A 53 -5.28 6.36 2.60
CA LYS A 53 -5.25 7.66 3.30
C LYS A 53 -4.67 8.78 2.44
N TYR A 54 -3.61 8.49 1.68
CA TYR A 54 -2.99 9.43 0.76
C TYR A 54 -3.99 9.87 -0.31
N LEU A 55 -4.64 8.93 -1.01
CA LEU A 55 -5.61 9.24 -2.06
C LEU A 55 -6.85 9.97 -1.51
N ASN A 56 -7.33 9.61 -0.31
CA ASN A 56 -8.43 10.35 0.35
C ASN A 56 -8.02 11.77 0.77
N SER A 57 -6.72 12.06 0.92
CA SER A 57 -6.25 13.41 1.26
C SER A 57 -6.15 14.33 0.04
N LEU A 58 -6.21 13.79 -1.18
CA LEU A 58 -6.15 14.56 -2.42
C LEU A 58 -7.50 15.24 -2.69
N SER A 59 -7.50 16.57 -2.81
CA SER A 59 -8.71 17.36 -3.09
C SER A 59 -9.38 16.97 -4.40
N ASP A 60 -8.62 16.50 -5.37
CA ASP A 60 -9.08 16.19 -6.72
C ASP A 60 -9.72 14.80 -6.82
N ILE A 61 -9.60 13.95 -5.78
CA ILE A 61 -10.28 12.67 -5.72
C ILE A 61 -11.69 12.84 -5.14
N SER A 62 -12.66 12.22 -5.80
CA SER A 62 -14.08 12.21 -5.43
C SER A 62 -14.32 11.37 -4.18
N ASP A 63 -14.96 11.99 -3.20
CA ASP A 63 -15.44 11.38 -1.95
C ASP A 63 -16.87 10.82 -2.06
N LYS A 64 -17.51 11.00 -3.23
CA LYS A 64 -18.91 10.61 -3.48
C LYS A 64 -19.06 9.33 -4.30
N MET A 65 -17.97 8.81 -4.84
CA MET A 65 -17.96 7.66 -5.74
C MET A 65 -17.18 6.51 -5.13
N THR A 66 -17.17 5.36 -5.80
CA THR A 66 -16.45 4.18 -5.32
C THR A 66 -14.97 4.50 -5.14
N PHE A 67 -14.47 4.17 -3.97
CA PHE A 67 -13.07 4.32 -3.59
C PHE A 67 -12.58 2.95 -3.11
N LEU A 68 -11.58 2.38 -3.78
CA LEU A 68 -11.06 1.06 -3.46
C LEU A 68 -9.55 0.99 -3.70
N VAL A 69 -8.82 0.49 -2.70
CA VAL A 69 -7.43 0.06 -2.85
C VAL A 69 -7.33 -1.39 -2.40
N ARG A 70 -7.15 -2.31 -3.35
CA ARG A 70 -7.18 -3.75 -3.06
C ARG A 70 -6.04 -4.53 -3.71
N GLN A 71 -5.79 -5.73 -3.18
CA GLN A 71 -4.95 -6.71 -3.86
C GLN A 71 -5.78 -7.43 -4.92
N LEU A 72 -5.18 -7.68 -6.07
CA LEU A 72 -5.67 -8.66 -7.04
C LEU A 72 -5.07 -10.03 -6.76
N GLN A 73 -5.50 -11.03 -7.53
CA GLN A 73 -4.95 -12.38 -7.45
C GLN A 73 -3.42 -12.35 -7.68
N PRO A 74 -2.63 -13.03 -6.84
CA PRO A 74 -1.19 -13.17 -7.08
C PRO A 74 -0.90 -13.79 -8.46
N SER A 75 0.20 -13.36 -9.07
CA SER A 75 0.67 -13.83 -10.36
C SER A 75 2.17 -14.12 -10.31
N ASP A 76 2.73 -14.57 -11.43
CA ASP A 76 4.18 -14.65 -11.66
C ASP A 76 4.90 -13.30 -11.54
N LYS A 77 4.15 -12.19 -11.61
CA LYS A 77 4.63 -10.80 -11.44
C LYS A 77 4.42 -10.24 -10.03
N GLY A 78 4.15 -11.10 -9.05
CA GLY A 78 3.88 -10.71 -7.67
C GLY A 78 2.40 -10.46 -7.39
N ILE A 79 2.12 -9.61 -6.39
CA ILE A 79 0.75 -9.29 -5.92
C ILE A 79 0.36 -7.90 -6.42
N PRO A 80 -0.51 -7.79 -7.45
CA PRO A 80 -0.91 -6.48 -7.95
C PRO A 80 -1.76 -5.72 -6.94
N ILE A 81 -1.56 -4.41 -6.86
CA ILE A 81 -2.42 -3.48 -6.12
C ILE A 81 -3.27 -2.71 -7.13
N GLU A 82 -4.59 -2.87 -7.04
CA GLU A 82 -5.54 -2.09 -7.81
C GLU A 82 -5.94 -0.84 -7.03
N ILE A 83 -5.85 0.31 -7.70
CA ILE A 83 -6.32 1.61 -7.22
C ILE A 83 -7.51 1.99 -8.10
N TYR A 84 -8.69 2.06 -7.50
CA TYR A 84 -9.93 2.41 -8.18
C TYR A 84 -10.55 3.60 -7.47
N VAL A 85 -10.38 4.79 -8.06
CA VAL A 85 -10.85 6.07 -7.53
C VAL A 85 -11.36 6.93 -8.69
N PHE A 86 -12.20 7.92 -8.39
CA PHE A 86 -12.72 8.85 -9.39
C PHE A 86 -12.13 10.24 -9.19
N SER A 87 -11.72 10.90 -10.28
CA SER A 87 -11.36 12.31 -10.25
C SER A 87 -12.61 13.19 -10.21
N LYS A 88 -12.54 14.32 -9.51
CA LYS A 88 -13.51 15.43 -9.60
C LYS A 88 -13.30 16.25 -10.87
N ILE A 89 -12.12 16.18 -11.46
CA ILE A 89 -11.71 16.92 -12.65
C ILE A 89 -11.95 16.07 -13.91
N GLN A 90 -12.63 16.65 -14.90
CA GLN A 90 -12.98 15.99 -16.15
C GLN A 90 -12.16 16.50 -17.35
N ALA A 91 -11.48 17.64 -17.21
CA ALA A 91 -10.61 18.17 -18.25
C ALA A 91 -9.46 17.18 -18.49
N TRP A 92 -9.30 16.76 -19.74
CA TRP A 92 -8.43 15.62 -20.08
C TRP A 92 -6.98 15.81 -19.61
N ALA A 93 -6.38 16.97 -19.90
CA ALA A 93 -4.99 17.23 -19.54
C ALA A 93 -4.77 17.21 -18.01
N ASP A 94 -5.69 17.80 -17.25
CA ASP A 94 -5.61 17.84 -15.79
C ASP A 94 -5.88 16.46 -15.17
N TYR A 95 -6.81 15.70 -15.75
CA TYR A 95 -7.09 14.31 -15.36
C TYR A 95 -5.84 13.43 -15.51
N GLU A 96 -5.16 13.51 -16.65
CA GLU A 96 -3.91 12.79 -16.90
C GLU A 96 -2.80 13.22 -15.94
N ALA A 97 -2.70 14.52 -15.64
CA ALA A 97 -1.72 15.05 -14.68
C ALA A 97 -1.95 14.49 -13.27
N ILE A 98 -3.21 14.45 -12.79
CA ILE A 98 -3.56 13.84 -11.50
C ILE A 98 -3.14 12.37 -11.47
N GLN A 99 -3.39 11.62 -12.54
CA GLN A 99 -3.00 10.22 -12.62
C GLN A 99 -1.48 10.05 -12.56
N ALA A 100 -0.73 10.86 -13.31
CA ALA A 100 0.73 10.84 -13.31
C ALA A 100 1.29 11.14 -11.91
N ASP A 101 0.84 12.21 -11.27
CA ASP A 101 1.28 12.63 -9.92
C ASP A 101 1.04 11.54 -8.88
N ILE A 102 -0.11 10.86 -8.95
CA ILE A 102 -0.42 9.72 -8.07
C ILE A 102 0.61 8.61 -8.26
N PHE A 103 0.89 8.19 -9.50
CA PHE A 103 1.81 7.09 -9.74
C PHE A 103 3.26 7.45 -9.47
N ASP A 104 3.69 8.68 -9.75
CA ASP A 104 5.03 9.18 -9.42
C ASP A 104 5.28 9.11 -7.90
N HIS A 105 4.32 9.60 -7.12
CA HIS A 105 4.39 9.51 -5.66
C HIS A 105 4.44 8.06 -5.17
N ILE A 106 3.55 7.20 -5.69
CA ILE A 106 3.47 5.79 -5.28
C ILE A 106 4.77 5.05 -5.60
N LEU A 107 5.31 5.21 -6.80
CA LEU A 107 6.55 4.56 -7.22
C LEU A 107 7.73 5.02 -6.37
N ALA A 108 7.78 6.31 -6.00
CA ALA A 108 8.83 6.85 -5.14
C ALA A 108 8.79 6.28 -3.72
N ILE A 109 7.60 6.05 -3.15
CA ILE A 109 7.46 5.64 -1.75
C ILE A 109 7.38 4.13 -1.52
N ILE A 110 7.19 3.30 -2.56
CA ILE A 110 7.17 1.82 -2.44
C ILE A 110 8.34 1.26 -1.60
N PRO A 111 9.62 1.67 -1.83
CA PRO A 111 10.75 1.13 -1.09
C PRO A 111 10.71 1.43 0.42
N GLU A 112 10.09 2.52 0.84
CA GLU A 112 9.95 2.87 2.27
C GLU A 112 9.18 1.79 3.03
N PHE A 113 8.28 1.09 2.36
CA PHE A 113 7.48 -0.01 2.89
C PHE A 113 8.17 -1.38 2.79
N GLU A 114 9.46 -1.43 2.43
CA GLU A 114 10.18 -2.69 2.16
C GLU A 114 9.47 -3.53 1.09
N LEU A 115 8.93 -2.83 0.09
CA LEU A 115 8.31 -3.42 -1.09
C LEU A 115 9.12 -3.02 -2.31
N SER A 116 8.89 -3.70 -3.43
CA SER A 116 9.54 -3.39 -4.70
C SER A 116 8.53 -3.54 -5.83
N SER A 117 8.60 -2.65 -6.81
CA SER A 117 7.82 -2.80 -8.03
C SER A 117 8.39 -3.97 -8.84
N TYR A 118 7.51 -4.83 -9.34
CA TYR A 118 7.93 -5.84 -10.29
C TYR A 118 8.28 -5.17 -11.62
N GLN A 119 9.45 -5.51 -12.17
CA GLN A 119 9.87 -5.14 -13.52
C GLN A 119 10.33 -6.41 -14.22
N ALA A 120 9.86 -6.63 -15.45
CA ALA A 120 10.35 -7.73 -16.27
C ALA A 120 11.84 -7.48 -16.58
N PRO A 121 12.71 -8.50 -16.46
CA PRO A 121 14.12 -8.35 -16.80
C PRO A 121 14.29 -7.87 -18.24
N SER A 122 15.11 -6.84 -18.42
CA SER A 122 15.49 -6.31 -19.71
C SER A 122 16.81 -6.92 -20.19
N GLY A 123 17.18 -6.67 -21.44
CA GLY A 123 18.46 -7.13 -21.98
C GLY A 123 19.68 -6.53 -21.27
N SER A 124 19.56 -5.39 -20.58
CA SER A 124 20.64 -4.85 -19.73
C SER A 124 20.80 -5.64 -18.43
N ASP A 125 19.70 -6.07 -17.81
CA ASP A 125 19.74 -6.86 -16.56
C ASP A 125 20.43 -8.21 -16.79
N ILE A 126 20.11 -8.88 -17.90
CA ILE A 126 20.74 -10.16 -18.27
C ILE A 126 22.24 -9.99 -18.52
N ARG A 127 22.66 -8.87 -19.13
CA ARG A 127 24.08 -8.58 -19.35
C ARG A 127 24.84 -8.34 -18.05
N ALA A 128 24.20 -7.75 -17.04
CA ALA A 128 24.81 -7.48 -15.74
C ALA A 128 25.07 -8.76 -14.90
N ILE A 129 24.35 -9.85 -15.17
CA ILE A 129 24.52 -11.16 -14.48
C ILE A 129 25.78 -11.90 -14.97
N LYS A 130 26.39 -11.50 -16.09
CA LYS A 130 27.42 -12.29 -16.79
C LYS A 130 28.84 -12.23 -16.20
N ASN A 131 28.99 -11.93 -14.90
CA ASN A 131 30.28 -11.90 -14.19
C ASN A 131 30.39 -12.99 -13.14
#